data_AF-A0A7W1SZV2-F1
#
_entry.id   AF-A0A7W1SZV2-F1
#
_cell.length_a   1.000
_cell.length_b   1.000
_cell.length_c   1.000
_cell.angle_alpha   90.00
_cell.angle_beta   90.00
_cell.angle_gamma   90.00
#
_symmetry.space_group_name_H-M   'P 1'
#
loop_
_entity.id
_entity.type
_entity.pdbx_description
1 polymer ?
#
loop_
_entity_poly.entity_id
_entity_poly.type
_entity_poly.pdbx_seq_one_letter_code
_entity_poly.pdbx_strand_id
1 'polypeptide(L)'
;MPDSEQPEPKSPTPSTGKPPEQERQELKAIRDHFQKNLAATAEAWRKKLSKGGNLFGTTQLGGAFGYGTVFRIAADGRETVLHSFNKLDGYDPTGNLAGDEKGNVYGTTNLGGTHSSGVVFKVAPGGVFTALYNFGEFFGDGLVPYAGVLAHPFHNRESRFDYVGAGQGAA
;
A
#
# COMPACT_ATOMS: atom_id res chain seq x y z
N MET A 1 30.23 -51.51 -33.65
CA MET A 1 29.92 -50.07 -33.62
C MET A 1 30.65 -49.50 -32.42
N PRO A 2 31.72 -48.69 -32.57
CA PRO A 2 32.32 -48.03 -31.42
C PRO A 2 31.43 -46.88 -30.97
N ASP A 3 31.34 -46.72 -29.65
CA ASP A 3 30.59 -45.69 -28.97
C ASP A 3 31.18 -44.31 -29.31
N SER A 4 30.38 -43.45 -29.95
CA SER A 4 30.80 -42.10 -30.30
C SER A 4 30.76 -41.22 -29.07
N GLU A 5 31.89 -41.11 -28.36
CA GLU A 5 32.12 -40.11 -27.32
C GLU A 5 31.74 -38.73 -27.86
N GLN A 6 30.67 -38.15 -27.29
CA GLN A 6 30.32 -36.76 -27.56
C GLN A 6 31.45 -35.87 -27.01
N PRO A 7 31.94 -34.89 -27.80
CA PRO A 7 32.99 -34.00 -27.33
C PRO A 7 32.49 -33.25 -26.10
N GLU A 8 33.28 -33.29 -25.02
CA GLU A 8 32.96 -32.54 -23.80
C GLU A 8 32.70 -31.06 -24.14
N PRO A 9 31.68 -30.44 -23.52
CA PRO A 9 31.38 -29.04 -23.76
C PRO A 9 32.62 -28.21 -23.40
N LYS A 10 33.16 -27.50 -24.40
CA LYS A 10 34.32 -26.63 -24.20
C LYS A 10 34.04 -25.67 -23.05
N SER A 11 34.88 -25.72 -22.03
CA SER A 11 34.84 -24.81 -20.90
C SER A 11 34.87 -23.36 -21.40
N PRO A 12 34.03 -22.45 -20.85
CA PRO A 12 33.95 -21.07 -21.32
C PRO A 12 35.33 -20.41 -21.27
N THR A 13 35.74 -19.80 -22.38
CA THR A 13 36.99 -19.04 -22.47
C THR A 13 36.91 -17.80 -21.56
N PRO A 14 37.94 -17.50 -20.76
CA PRO A 14 37.95 -16.34 -19.87
C PRO A 14 37.75 -15.05 -20.67
N SER A 15 36.75 -14.23 -20.30
CA SER A 15 36.42 -12.99 -21.01
C SER A 15 37.30 -11.81 -20.58
N THR A 16 38.03 -11.97 -19.49
CA THR A 16 38.94 -10.98 -18.92
C THR A 16 40.24 -11.73 -18.65
N GLY A 17 41.42 -11.13 -18.83
CA GLY A 17 42.72 -11.81 -18.66
C GLY A 17 43.03 -12.33 -17.23
N LYS A 18 42.02 -12.58 -16.40
CA LYS A 18 42.08 -13.17 -15.07
C LYS A 18 42.08 -14.71 -15.16
N PRO A 19 42.73 -15.41 -14.22
CA PRO A 19 42.64 -16.85 -14.11
C PRO A 19 41.17 -17.34 -14.02
N PRO A 20 40.80 -18.46 -14.66
CA PRO A 20 39.42 -18.97 -14.70
C PRO A 20 38.80 -19.18 -13.30
N GLU A 21 39.61 -19.50 -12.30
CA GLU A 21 39.17 -19.69 -10.93
C GLU A 21 38.80 -18.36 -10.25
N GLN A 22 39.51 -17.28 -10.58
CA GLN A 22 39.21 -15.95 -10.05
C GLN A 22 37.88 -15.41 -10.61
N GLU A 23 37.62 -15.64 -11.91
CA GLU A 23 36.34 -15.26 -12.54
C GLU A 23 35.17 -16.08 -11.98
N ARG A 24 35.36 -17.38 -11.72
CA ARG A 24 34.36 -18.23 -11.05
C ARG A 24 34.04 -17.76 -9.64
N GLN A 25 35.07 -17.36 -8.88
CA GLN A 25 34.89 -16.83 -7.53
C GLN A 25 34.19 -15.47 -7.54
N GLU A 26 34.50 -14.59 -8.49
CA GLU A 26 33.83 -13.30 -8.69
C GLU A 26 32.36 -13.48 -9.06
N LEU A 27 32.03 -14.35 -10.02
CA LEU A 27 30.65 -14.65 -10.40
C LEU A 27 29.84 -15.27 -9.25
N LYS A 28 30.47 -16.15 -8.47
CA LYS A 28 29.86 -16.71 -7.26
C LYS A 28 29.58 -15.60 -6.24
N ALA A 29 30.54 -14.71 -5.99
CA ALA A 29 30.39 -13.60 -5.05
C ALA A 29 29.28 -12.61 -5.48
N ILE A 30 29.19 -12.30 -6.78
CA ILE A 30 28.14 -11.45 -7.35
C ILE A 30 26.78 -12.12 -7.17
N ARG A 31 26.63 -13.40 -7.55
CA ARG A 31 25.38 -14.15 -7.37
C ARG A 31 24.97 -14.21 -5.89
N ASP A 32 25.90 -14.53 -5.01
CA ASP A 32 25.64 -14.65 -3.58
C ASP A 32 25.27 -13.28 -2.99
N HIS A 33 25.87 -12.17 -3.45
CA HIS A 33 25.51 -10.81 -3.07
C HIS A 33 24.10 -10.42 -3.53
N PHE A 34 23.75 -10.69 -4.80
CA PHE A 34 22.40 -10.45 -5.31
C PHE A 34 21.35 -11.28 -4.57
N GLN A 35 21.61 -12.57 -4.35
CA GLN A 35 20.73 -13.46 -3.59
C GLN A 35 20.54 -12.99 -2.15
N LYS A 36 21.61 -12.53 -1.49
CA LYS A 36 21.55 -11.99 -0.13
C LYS A 36 20.72 -10.69 -0.06
N ASN A 37 20.84 -9.81 -1.04
CA ASN A 37 20.06 -8.56 -1.08
C ASN A 37 18.58 -8.80 -1.41
N LEU A 38 18.29 -9.75 -2.30
CA LEU A 38 16.92 -10.22 -2.60
C LEU A 38 16.28 -10.91 -1.38
N ALA A 39 17.03 -11.75 -0.68
CA ALA A 39 16.57 -12.42 0.53
C ALA A 39 16.31 -11.43 1.67
N ALA A 40 17.23 -10.50 1.94
CA ALA A 40 17.09 -9.54 3.04
C ALA A 40 15.88 -8.60 2.89
N THR A 41 15.56 -8.18 1.66
CA THR A 41 14.38 -7.34 1.40
C THR A 41 13.09 -8.15 1.53
N ALA A 42 13.00 -9.35 0.95
CA ALA A 42 11.84 -10.23 1.12
C ALA A 42 11.64 -10.68 2.57
N GLU A 43 12.72 -10.95 3.31
CA GLU A 43 12.69 -11.36 4.71
C GLU A 43 12.19 -10.24 5.64
N ALA A 44 12.48 -8.96 5.36
CA ALA A 44 11.98 -7.86 6.16
C ALA A 44 10.45 -7.75 6.10
N TRP A 45 9.88 -7.83 4.90
CA TRP A 45 8.42 -7.82 4.73
C TRP A 45 7.79 -9.12 5.25
N ARG A 46 8.39 -10.28 4.96
CA ARG A 46 7.92 -11.58 5.49
C ARG A 46 7.99 -11.64 7.01
N LYS A 47 8.98 -11.04 7.66
CA LYS A 47 9.12 -10.96 9.13
C LYS A 47 8.08 -10.02 9.75
N LYS A 48 7.69 -8.95 9.06
CA LYS A 48 6.62 -8.05 9.49
C LYS A 48 5.24 -8.71 9.37
N LEU A 49 5.00 -9.44 8.28
CA LEU A 49 3.82 -10.29 8.12
C LEU A 49 3.81 -11.46 9.11
N SER A 50 4.92 -12.19 9.27
CA SER A 50 5.00 -13.39 10.13
C SER A 50 4.90 -13.10 11.63
N LYS A 51 5.09 -11.85 12.06
CA LYS A 51 4.76 -11.39 13.42
C LYS A 51 3.28 -11.04 13.63
N GLY A 52 2.39 -11.39 12.70
CA GLY A 52 0.95 -11.14 12.78
C GLY A 52 0.47 -9.89 12.03
N GLY A 53 1.27 -9.37 11.10
CA GLY A 53 0.87 -8.23 10.26
C GLY A 53 -0.19 -8.62 9.24
N ASN A 54 -1.31 -7.91 9.21
CA ASN A 54 -2.34 -8.05 8.17
C ASN A 54 -2.01 -7.12 6.99
N LEU A 55 -2.29 -7.58 5.77
CA LEU A 55 -2.40 -6.70 4.60
C LEU A 55 -3.82 -6.18 4.52
N PHE A 56 -3.98 -4.93 4.09
CA PHE A 56 -5.28 -4.32 3.87
C PHE A 56 -5.32 -3.77 2.45
N GLY A 57 -6.49 -3.86 1.82
CA GLY A 57 -6.66 -3.35 0.47
C GLY A 57 -8.13 -3.15 0.14
N THR A 58 -8.36 -2.63 -1.06
CA THR A 58 -9.70 -2.49 -1.62
C THR A 58 -9.81 -3.21 -2.95
N THR A 59 -11.02 -3.62 -3.29
CA THR A 59 -11.36 -4.05 -4.65
C THR A 59 -12.31 -3.05 -5.27
N GLN A 60 -12.06 -2.68 -6.52
CA GLN A 60 -12.89 -1.73 -7.26
C GLN A 60 -14.34 -2.22 -7.43
N LEU A 61 -14.49 -3.53 -7.60
CA LEU A 61 -15.74 -4.22 -7.88
C LEU A 61 -15.88 -5.45 -6.97
N GLY A 62 -17.08 -6.03 -6.95
CA GLY A 62 -17.41 -7.21 -6.14
C GLY A 62 -18.04 -6.86 -4.80
N GLY A 63 -18.00 -7.80 -3.85
CA GLY A 63 -18.70 -7.67 -2.57
C GLY A 63 -20.21 -7.89 -2.70
N ALA A 64 -20.93 -7.74 -1.58
CA ALA A 64 -22.37 -8.05 -1.50
C ALA A 64 -23.25 -7.26 -2.48
N PHE A 65 -22.79 -6.08 -2.91
CA PHE A 65 -23.54 -5.17 -3.78
C PHE A 65 -22.84 -4.87 -5.12
N GLY A 66 -21.67 -5.47 -5.38
CA GLY A 66 -20.91 -5.28 -6.61
C GLY A 66 -20.07 -3.99 -6.69
N TYR A 67 -20.10 -3.15 -5.66
CA TYR A 67 -19.48 -1.81 -5.63
C TYR A 67 -18.06 -1.78 -5.04
N GLY A 68 -17.49 -2.95 -4.74
CA GLY A 68 -16.16 -3.08 -4.17
C GLY A 68 -16.16 -3.48 -2.69
N THR A 69 -14.98 -3.78 -2.18
CA THR A 69 -14.79 -4.15 -0.77
C THR A 69 -13.59 -3.46 -0.15
N VAL A 70 -13.58 -3.37 1.18
CA VAL A 70 -12.35 -3.28 1.99
C VAL A 70 -12.09 -4.67 2.55
N PHE A 71 -10.90 -5.20 2.34
CA PHE A 71 -10.51 -6.51 2.83
C PHE A 71 -9.23 -6.44 3.66
N ARG A 72 -9.03 -7.47 4.49
CA ARG A 72 -7.74 -7.80 5.07
C ARG A 72 -7.30 -9.20 4.66
N ILE A 73 -6.00 -9.40 4.53
CA ILE A 73 -5.37 -10.71 4.37
C ILE A 73 -4.46 -10.93 5.56
N ALA A 74 -4.72 -12.00 6.31
CA ALA A 74 -3.87 -12.40 7.42
C ALA A 74 -2.55 -13.01 6.91
N ALA A 75 -1.56 -13.13 7.80
CA ALA A 75 -0.23 -13.65 7.44
C ALA A 75 -0.26 -15.10 6.91
N ASP A 76 -1.30 -15.86 7.23
CA ASP A 76 -1.58 -17.20 6.73
C ASP A 76 -2.26 -17.21 5.34
N GLY A 77 -2.49 -16.04 4.75
CA GLY A 77 -3.14 -15.85 3.44
C GLY A 77 -4.66 -15.83 3.49
N ARG A 78 -5.28 -15.95 4.68
CA ARG A 78 -6.74 -15.94 4.78
C ARG A 78 -7.31 -14.54 4.62
N GLU A 79 -8.18 -14.39 3.64
CA GLU A 79 -8.93 -13.15 3.41
C GLU A 79 -10.06 -12.97 4.46
N THR A 80 -10.36 -11.72 4.78
CA THR A 80 -11.58 -11.33 5.47
C THR A 80 -12.07 -10.02 4.86
N VAL A 81 -13.28 -10.04 4.29
CA VAL A 81 -13.97 -8.81 3.89
C VAL A 81 -14.38 -8.06 5.15
N LEU A 82 -13.86 -6.85 5.31
CA LEU A 82 -14.20 -5.97 6.44
C LEU A 82 -15.44 -5.15 6.14
N HIS A 83 -15.61 -4.74 4.88
CA HIS A 83 -16.75 -3.96 4.44
C HIS A 83 -17.05 -4.22 2.96
N SER A 84 -18.33 -4.33 2.61
CA SER A 84 -18.81 -4.33 1.22
C SER A 84 -19.53 -3.02 0.97
N PHE A 85 -19.03 -2.24 0.02
CA PHE A 85 -19.59 -0.93 -0.31
C PHE A 85 -20.97 -1.04 -0.92
N ASN A 86 -21.80 -0.04 -0.68
CA ASN A 86 -23.06 0.21 -1.38
C ASN A 86 -23.08 1.65 -1.93
N LYS A 87 -24.11 2.02 -2.71
CA LYS A 87 -24.19 3.35 -3.34
C LYS A 87 -24.02 4.52 -2.35
N LEU A 88 -24.57 4.41 -1.14
CA LEU A 88 -24.53 5.46 -0.11
C LEU A 88 -23.19 5.50 0.63
N ASP A 89 -22.52 4.37 0.78
CA ASP A 89 -21.16 4.32 1.36
C ASP A 89 -20.11 4.87 0.38
N GLY A 90 -20.41 4.78 -0.92
CA GLY A 90 -19.48 5.06 -2.00
C GLY A 90 -19.22 3.83 -2.87
N TYR A 91 -18.64 4.01 -4.04
CA TYR A 91 -18.23 2.89 -4.89
C TYR A 91 -16.99 3.24 -5.71
N ASP A 92 -16.38 2.22 -6.31
CA ASP A 92 -15.12 2.36 -7.04
C ASP A 92 -13.96 2.83 -6.13
N PRO A 93 -13.59 2.05 -5.08
CA PRO A 93 -12.47 2.41 -4.22
C PRO A 93 -11.12 2.11 -4.90
N THR A 94 -10.40 3.13 -5.35
CA THR A 94 -9.11 2.97 -6.08
C THR A 94 -7.87 3.45 -5.34
N GLY A 95 -8.03 4.21 -4.25
CA GLY A 95 -6.92 4.80 -3.50
C GLY A 95 -6.22 3.84 -2.54
N ASN A 96 -4.94 4.10 -2.27
CA ASN A 96 -4.22 3.44 -1.17
C ASN A 96 -4.91 3.71 0.18
N LEU A 97 -4.84 2.73 1.09
CA LEU A 97 -5.35 2.87 2.44
C LEU A 97 -4.29 3.43 3.39
N ALA A 98 -4.71 4.29 4.32
CA ALA A 98 -3.93 4.60 5.52
C ALA A 98 -4.44 3.78 6.71
N GLY A 99 -3.53 3.42 7.61
CA GLY A 99 -3.87 2.78 8.88
C GLY A 99 -3.52 3.66 10.08
N ASP A 100 -4.22 3.50 11.20
CA ASP A 100 -3.80 4.06 12.49
C ASP A 100 -3.38 2.99 13.50
N GLU A 101 -2.85 3.43 14.65
CA GLU A 101 -2.38 2.54 15.73
C GLU A 101 -3.51 1.70 16.37
N LYS A 102 -4.77 2.13 16.21
CA LYS A 102 -5.96 1.41 16.68
C LYS A 102 -6.43 0.35 15.67
N GLY A 103 -5.75 0.23 14.53
CA GLY A 103 -6.08 -0.71 13.45
C GLY A 103 -7.24 -0.27 12.57
N ASN A 104 -7.67 1.00 12.65
CA ASN A 104 -8.63 1.52 11.69
C ASN A 104 -7.93 1.73 10.34
N VAL A 105 -8.67 1.49 9.26
CA VAL A 105 -8.22 1.79 7.90
C VAL A 105 -9.04 2.93 7.32
N TYR A 106 -8.39 3.79 6.56
CA TYR A 106 -8.96 5.00 5.98
C TYR A 106 -8.69 4.99 4.48
N GLY A 107 -9.65 5.47 3.71
CA GLY A 107 -9.56 5.46 2.26
C GLY A 107 -10.58 6.38 1.59
N THR A 108 -10.64 6.26 0.28
CA THR A 108 -11.54 7.02 -0.59
C THR A 108 -12.30 6.11 -1.53
N THR A 109 -13.54 6.48 -1.83
CA THR A 109 -14.27 5.99 -2.99
C THR A 109 -14.37 7.11 -4.00
N ASN A 110 -14.18 6.80 -5.27
CA ASN A 110 -14.17 7.82 -6.33
C ASN A 110 -15.58 8.34 -6.59
N LEU A 111 -16.59 7.50 -6.36
CA LEU A 111 -17.98 7.80 -6.69
C LEU A 111 -18.90 7.35 -5.55
N GLY A 112 -20.20 7.64 -5.72
CA GLY A 112 -21.22 7.34 -4.72
C GLY A 112 -21.15 8.31 -3.54
N GLY A 113 -21.66 7.90 -2.39
CA GLY A 113 -21.92 8.82 -1.30
C GLY A 113 -23.21 9.60 -1.50
N THR A 114 -23.50 10.50 -0.56
CA THR A 114 -24.75 11.28 -0.51
C THR A 114 -24.96 12.12 -1.78
N HIS A 115 -23.87 12.61 -2.39
CA HIS A 115 -23.90 13.47 -3.58
C HIS A 115 -23.27 12.79 -4.82
N SER A 116 -23.11 11.46 -4.79
CA SER A 116 -22.54 10.67 -5.90
C SER A 116 -21.12 11.09 -6.35
N SER A 117 -20.40 11.84 -5.54
CA SER A 117 -19.12 12.47 -5.90
C SER A 117 -17.92 11.92 -5.12
N GLY A 118 -18.12 10.83 -4.37
CA GLY A 118 -17.08 10.13 -3.63
C GLY A 118 -17.08 10.43 -2.13
N VAL A 119 -16.43 9.55 -1.37
CA VAL A 119 -16.46 9.54 0.09
C VAL A 119 -15.05 9.34 0.65
N VAL A 120 -14.67 10.12 1.66
CA VAL A 120 -13.58 9.74 2.57
C VAL A 120 -14.18 8.88 3.67
N PHE A 121 -13.64 7.68 3.85
CA PHE A 121 -14.19 6.72 4.81
C PHE A 121 -13.17 6.23 5.82
N LYS A 122 -13.70 5.64 6.88
CA LYS A 122 -12.99 4.86 7.89
C LYS A 122 -13.67 3.50 8.04
N VAL A 123 -12.89 2.44 8.18
CA VAL A 123 -13.37 1.11 8.61
C VAL A 123 -12.59 0.68 9.85
N ALA A 124 -13.31 0.39 10.93
CA ALA A 124 -12.71 -0.12 12.17
C ALA A 124 -12.27 -1.58 12.02
N PRO A 125 -11.37 -2.11 12.88
CA PRO A 125 -10.94 -3.52 12.82
C PRO A 125 -12.09 -4.55 12.81
N GLY A 126 -13.21 -4.20 13.44
CA GLY A 126 -14.44 -5.01 13.47
C GLY A 126 -15.34 -4.89 12.25
N GLY A 127 -14.94 -4.15 11.21
CA GLY A 127 -15.72 -3.95 9.98
C GLY A 127 -16.74 -2.82 10.03
N VAL A 128 -16.76 -2.02 11.11
CA VAL A 128 -17.67 -0.88 11.22
C VAL A 128 -17.23 0.23 10.27
N PHE A 129 -18.06 0.53 9.28
CA PHE A 129 -17.86 1.62 8.34
C PHE A 129 -18.31 2.96 8.91
N THR A 130 -17.62 4.02 8.53
CA THR A 130 -17.98 5.41 8.85
C THR A 130 -17.60 6.30 7.67
N ALA A 131 -18.58 6.98 7.09
CA ALA A 131 -18.31 8.09 6.16
C ALA A 131 -17.80 9.29 6.97
N LEU A 132 -16.57 9.72 6.70
CA LEU A 132 -15.96 10.88 7.34
C LEU A 132 -16.26 12.18 6.57
N TYR A 133 -16.36 12.08 5.24
CA TYR A 133 -16.67 13.22 4.38
C TYR A 133 -17.33 12.75 3.10
N ASN A 134 -18.37 13.47 2.65
CA ASN A 134 -19.01 13.27 1.36
C ASN A 134 -18.69 14.46 0.47
N PHE A 135 -18.00 14.21 -0.64
CA PHE A 135 -17.69 15.27 -1.60
C PHE A 135 -18.95 15.72 -2.36
N GLY A 136 -18.90 16.93 -2.89
CA GLY A 136 -19.91 17.50 -3.78
C GLY A 136 -21.14 18.08 -3.10
N GLU A 137 -21.06 18.39 -1.80
CA GLU A 137 -22.17 19.00 -1.06
C GLU A 137 -22.45 20.44 -1.52
N PHE A 138 -21.41 21.21 -1.85
CA PHE A 138 -21.52 22.62 -2.22
C PHE A 138 -20.65 23.00 -3.42
N PHE A 139 -20.97 24.14 -4.03
CA PHE A 139 -20.21 24.70 -5.14
C PHE A 139 -18.78 25.04 -4.70
N GLY A 140 -17.79 24.47 -5.39
CA GLY A 140 -16.37 24.68 -5.09
C GLY A 140 -15.75 23.60 -4.18
N ASP A 141 -16.53 22.62 -3.72
CA ASP A 141 -15.96 21.40 -3.13
C ASP A 141 -15.23 20.55 -4.20
N GLY A 142 -14.30 19.72 -3.74
CA GLY A 142 -13.68 18.68 -4.56
C GLY A 142 -14.70 17.63 -4.98
N LEU A 143 -14.39 16.92 -6.07
CA LEU A 143 -15.20 15.82 -6.60
C LEU A 143 -14.27 14.69 -7.02
N VAL A 144 -14.77 13.45 -6.97
CA VAL A 144 -14.11 12.26 -7.50
C VAL A 144 -12.69 12.07 -6.95
N PRO A 145 -12.54 11.79 -5.64
CA PRO A 145 -11.24 11.62 -5.02
C PRO A 145 -10.56 10.33 -5.51
N TYR A 146 -9.55 10.46 -6.37
CA TYR A 146 -8.80 9.32 -6.90
C TYR A 146 -7.66 8.83 -5.98
N ALA A 147 -7.02 9.76 -5.27
CA ALA A 147 -5.86 9.45 -4.45
C ALA A 147 -6.27 8.82 -3.12
N GLY A 148 -5.40 7.95 -2.60
CA GLY A 148 -5.52 7.43 -1.23
C GLY A 148 -5.30 8.53 -0.19
N VAL A 149 -5.73 8.27 1.04
CA VAL A 149 -5.48 9.16 2.16
C VAL A 149 -4.14 8.85 2.81
N LEU A 150 -3.50 9.87 3.38
CA LEU A 150 -2.32 9.72 4.23
C LEU A 150 -2.73 10.06 5.67
N ALA A 151 -2.53 9.12 6.59
CA ALA A 151 -2.61 9.44 8.01
C ALA A 151 -1.37 10.24 8.41
N HIS A 152 -1.50 11.56 8.48
CA HIS A 152 -0.45 12.43 9.01
C HIS A 152 -0.58 12.53 10.54
N PRO A 153 0.49 12.33 11.31
CA PRO A 153 0.45 12.45 12.77
C PRO A 153 0.43 13.94 13.16
N PHE A 154 -0.73 14.58 13.07
CA PHE A 154 -0.92 15.87 13.74
C PHE A 154 -1.09 15.61 15.24
N HIS A 155 -0.01 15.83 16.00
CA HIS A 155 -0.18 16.28 17.37
C HIS A 155 -0.79 17.69 17.29
N ASN A 156 -2.00 17.85 17.81
CA ASN A 156 -2.64 19.15 17.94
C ASN A 156 -1.82 20.00 18.92
N ARG A 157 -0.80 20.73 18.44
CA ARG A 157 -0.27 21.89 19.16
C ARG A 157 -1.16 23.06 18.79
N GLU A 158 -2.22 23.22 19.55
CA GLU A 158 -3.04 24.43 19.56
C GLU A 158 -2.14 25.68 19.50
N SER A 159 -2.48 26.57 18.56
CA SER A 159 -2.29 28.02 18.58
C SER A 159 -0.92 28.58 19.01
N ARG A 160 -0.09 28.96 18.02
CA ARG A 160 0.71 30.18 18.15
C ARG A 160 0.88 30.89 16.80
N PHE A 161 -0.25 31.28 16.22
CA PHE A 161 -0.27 32.42 15.30
C PHE A 161 -0.51 33.65 16.17
N ASP A 162 0.57 34.24 16.68
CA ASP A 162 0.51 35.59 17.23
C ASP A 162 0.18 36.53 16.07
N TYR A 163 -1.10 36.87 15.96
CA TYR A 163 -1.60 37.88 15.04
C TYR A 163 -1.13 39.25 15.55
N VAL A 164 0.08 39.67 15.17
CA VAL A 164 0.55 41.03 15.45
C VAL A 164 -0.06 41.94 14.38
N GLY A 165 -1.26 42.43 14.66
CA GLY A 165 -2.00 43.33 13.78
C GLY A 165 -2.92 44.26 14.57
N ALA A 166 -2.38 45.43 14.89
CA ALA A 166 -3.00 46.72 15.20
C ALA A 166 -4.52 46.79 15.50
N GLY A 167 -4.84 47.39 16.66
CA GLY A 167 -6.14 47.99 16.95
C GLY A 167 -5.97 49.18 17.90
N GLN A 168 -6.20 50.39 17.37
CA GLN A 168 -6.27 51.65 18.10
C GLN A 168 -7.50 51.71 19.03
N GLY A 169 -7.40 52.44 20.15
CA GLY A 169 -8.44 53.38 20.56
C GLY A 169 -9.17 53.15 21.91
N ALA A 170 -9.23 54.25 22.67
CA ALA A 170 -10.16 54.60 23.77
C ALA A 170 -9.83 54.17 25.21
N ALA A 171 -9.22 55.08 25.98
CA ALA A 171 -9.92 55.98 26.91
C ALA A 171 -9.09 57.25 27.14
#